data_AF-A0A7S4USH7-F1
#
_entry.id   AF-A0A7S4USH7-F1
#
_cell.length_a   1.000
_cell.length_b   1.000
_cell.length_c   1.000
_cell.angle_alpha   90.00
_cell.angle_beta   90.00
_cell.angle_gamma   90.00
#
_symmetry.space_group_name_H-M   'P 1'
#
loop_
_entity.id
_entity.type
_entity.pdbx_description
1 polymer ?
#
loop_
_entity_poly.entity_id
_entity_poly.type
_entity_poly.pdbx_seq_one_letter_code
_entity_poly.pdbx_strand_id
1 'polypeptide(L)'
;MASGGAAKHFLVAIDDSENSGWAFDYTVAVMDRKIDVLHLMTVVHDPAPVMTPFGDPDYAHEMMLKAKAAEKEKCKNRLRYFAHLCHQLEIQQPLRMTLGSGHIGDIICAYVKENKVNFLVMGRRGLGTVQRLFLGSSSKFCIEEADCNVIIIKRPYALEVVHDSTKQEAIDAEEAERRWRIEEYEKQLQKEKEDSQKDLEECKKMEEEERKRRESEDQPGRSVSGRAQD
;
A
#
# COMPACT_ATOMS: atom_id res chain seq x y z
N MET A 1 -26.40 -27.17 -19.71
CA MET A 1 -25.72 -28.07 -18.75
C MET A 1 -24.44 -27.37 -18.34
N ALA A 2 -24.33 -26.92 -17.09
CA ALA A 2 -23.07 -26.36 -16.58
C ALA A 2 -22.07 -27.51 -16.44
N SER A 3 -21.01 -27.51 -17.23
CA SER A 3 -19.91 -28.47 -17.07
C SER A 3 -19.24 -28.20 -15.73
N GLY A 4 -19.44 -29.08 -14.76
CA GLY A 4 -18.81 -29.01 -13.43
C GLY A 4 -17.30 -29.25 -13.51
N GLY A 5 -16.55 -28.24 -13.94
CA GLY A 5 -15.11 -28.19 -13.80
C GLY A 5 -14.73 -27.80 -12.37
N ALA A 6 -13.59 -28.29 -11.88
CA ALA A 6 -13.01 -27.78 -10.63
C ALA A 6 -12.72 -26.28 -10.76
N ALA A 7 -12.87 -25.54 -9.65
CA ALA A 7 -12.53 -24.13 -9.54
C ALA A 7 -11.10 -23.87 -10.03
N LYS A 8 -10.94 -22.87 -10.90
CA LYS A 8 -9.62 -22.47 -11.40
C LYS A 8 -9.08 -21.29 -10.61
N HIS A 9 -7.78 -21.29 -10.40
CA HIS A 9 -7.06 -20.22 -9.74
C HIS A 9 -6.40 -19.31 -10.77
N PHE A 10 -6.80 -18.04 -10.78
CA PHE A 10 -6.23 -16.97 -11.60
C PHE A 10 -5.37 -16.06 -10.73
N LEU A 11 -4.15 -15.79 -11.14
CA LEU A 11 -3.27 -14.80 -10.52
C LEU A 11 -3.06 -13.64 -11.48
N VAL A 12 -3.40 -12.44 -11.04
CA VAL A 12 -3.14 -11.21 -11.79
C VAL A 12 -2.00 -10.44 -11.13
N ALA A 13 -0.93 -10.20 -11.90
CA ALA A 13 0.17 -9.34 -11.48
C ALA A 13 -0.19 -7.87 -11.76
N ILE A 14 -0.23 -7.06 -10.70
CA ILE A 14 -0.68 -5.67 -10.69
C ILE A 14 0.48 -4.73 -10.34
N ASP A 15 0.69 -3.72 -11.18
CA ASP A 15 1.68 -2.66 -10.98
C ASP A 15 1.07 -1.27 -11.31
N ASP A 16 1.90 -0.24 -11.49
CA ASP A 16 1.46 1.12 -11.87
C ASP A 16 1.13 1.29 -13.36
N SER A 17 1.22 0.22 -14.17
CA SER A 17 0.95 0.31 -15.61
C SER A 17 -0.51 0.04 -15.96
N GLU A 18 -1.01 0.71 -17.01
CA GLU A 18 -2.31 0.41 -17.63
C GLU A 18 -2.41 -1.04 -18.10
N ASN A 19 -1.28 -1.62 -18.53
CA ASN A 19 -1.21 -3.01 -18.99
C ASN A 19 -1.63 -4.01 -17.91
N SER A 20 -1.33 -3.71 -16.64
CA SER A 20 -1.77 -4.53 -15.52
C SER A 20 -3.27 -4.38 -15.22
N GLY A 21 -3.83 -3.19 -15.43
CA GLY A 21 -5.28 -2.95 -15.42
C GLY A 21 -6.00 -3.77 -16.50
N TRP A 22 -5.49 -3.78 -17.73
CA TRP A 22 -6.07 -4.61 -18.80
C TRP A 22 -5.96 -6.11 -18.51
N ALA A 23 -4.91 -6.54 -17.80
CA ALA A 23 -4.78 -7.91 -17.32
C ALA A 23 -5.88 -8.29 -16.32
N PHE A 24 -6.19 -7.38 -15.40
CA PHE A 24 -7.32 -7.53 -14.49
C PHE A 24 -8.64 -7.61 -15.25
N ASP A 25 -8.93 -6.62 -16.11
CA ASP A 25 -10.17 -6.52 -16.88
C ASP A 25 -10.41 -7.76 -17.74
N TYR A 26 -9.37 -8.25 -18.41
CA TYR A 26 -9.45 -9.49 -19.18
C TYR A 26 -9.78 -10.69 -18.29
N THR A 27 -9.10 -10.82 -17.16
CA THR A 27 -9.28 -11.95 -16.24
C THR A 27 -10.71 -12.02 -15.75
N VAL A 28 -11.26 -10.91 -15.26
CA VAL A 28 -12.63 -10.86 -14.73
C VAL A 28 -13.70 -10.99 -15.81
N ALA A 29 -13.35 -10.79 -17.09
CA ALA A 29 -14.24 -11.05 -18.22
C ALA A 29 -14.33 -12.53 -18.59
N VAL A 30 -13.26 -13.31 -18.36
CA VAL A 30 -13.17 -14.71 -18.83
C VAL A 30 -13.32 -15.75 -17.72
N MET A 31 -13.05 -15.38 -16.47
CA MET A 31 -13.23 -16.28 -15.33
C MET A 31 -14.71 -16.49 -15.02
N ASP A 32 -15.06 -17.66 -14.48
CA ASP A 32 -16.37 -17.87 -13.85
C ASP A 32 -16.32 -17.30 -12.44
N ARG A 33 -16.83 -16.07 -12.28
CA ARG A 33 -16.81 -15.29 -11.03
C ARG A 33 -17.45 -15.99 -9.82
N LYS A 34 -18.28 -17.02 -10.05
CA LYS A 34 -18.97 -17.76 -8.98
C LYS A 34 -18.16 -18.92 -8.42
N ILE A 35 -17.25 -19.48 -9.20
CA ILE A 35 -16.52 -20.71 -8.83
C ILE A 35 -15.01 -20.53 -8.87
N ASP A 36 -14.48 -19.67 -9.74
CA ASP A 36 -13.04 -19.45 -9.88
C ASP A 36 -12.51 -18.52 -8.79
N VAL A 37 -11.24 -18.70 -8.44
CA VAL A 37 -10.55 -17.94 -7.40
C VAL A 37 -9.63 -16.91 -8.05
N LEU A 38 -9.79 -15.65 -7.66
CA LEU A 38 -8.93 -14.55 -8.11
C LEU A 38 -7.89 -14.18 -7.04
N HIS A 39 -6.63 -14.23 -7.43
CA HIS A 39 -5.49 -13.76 -6.66
C HIS A 39 -4.98 -12.46 -7.30
N LEU A 40 -4.84 -11.42 -6.49
CA LEU A 40 -4.26 -10.13 -6.87
C LEU A 40 -2.90 -9.99 -6.19
N MET A 41 -1.86 -9.81 -6.99
CA MET A 41 -0.49 -9.66 -6.48
C MET A 41 0.11 -8.34 -6.94
N THR A 42 0.81 -7.69 -6.02
CA THR A 42 1.75 -6.61 -6.35
C THR A 42 3.08 -6.88 -5.65
N VAL A 43 4.18 -6.47 -6.28
CA VAL A 43 5.53 -6.66 -5.74
C VAL A 43 6.10 -5.31 -5.32
N VAL A 44 6.55 -5.22 -4.07
CA VAL A 44 7.21 -4.02 -3.55
C VAL A 44 8.62 -3.98 -4.13
N HIS A 45 8.87 -2.97 -4.96
CA HIS A 45 10.21 -2.72 -5.48
C HIS A 45 11.12 -2.21 -4.36
N ASP A 46 12.31 -2.82 -4.22
CA ASP A 46 13.33 -2.22 -3.40
C ASP A 46 13.82 -0.93 -4.07
N PRO A 47 13.86 0.20 -3.33
CA PRO A 47 14.37 1.46 -3.88
C PRO A 47 15.81 1.27 -4.33
N ALA A 48 16.17 1.88 -5.46
CA ALA A 48 17.54 1.85 -5.96
C ALA A 48 18.50 2.36 -4.86
N PRO A 49 19.68 1.73 -4.68
CA PRO A 49 20.67 2.22 -3.74
C PRO A 49 20.99 3.68 -4.06
N VAL A 50 20.68 4.59 -3.13
CA VAL A 50 21.04 5.99 -3.27
C VAL A 50 22.53 6.09 -2.96
N MET A 51 23.35 6.19 -3.99
CA MET A 51 24.77 6.45 -3.81
C MET A 51 24.92 7.92 -3.43
N THR A 52 25.39 8.19 -2.22
CA THR A 52 25.68 9.54 -1.72
C THR A 52 27.20 9.71 -1.69
N PRO A 53 27.85 10.27 -2.73
CA PRO A 53 29.32 10.31 -2.83
C PRO A 53 30.03 11.03 -1.67
N PHE A 54 29.28 11.86 -0.92
CA PHE A 54 29.75 12.61 0.24
C PHE A 54 28.68 12.66 1.37
N GLY A 55 27.71 11.75 1.39
CA GLY A 55 26.60 11.79 2.36
C GLY A 55 26.79 10.88 3.56
N ASP A 56 26.09 11.20 4.64
CA ASP A 56 25.99 10.37 5.84
C ASP A 56 25.34 9.01 5.51
N PRO A 57 26.02 7.87 5.77
CA PRO A 57 25.46 6.54 5.57
C PRO A 57 24.15 6.29 6.32
N ASP A 58 24.00 6.84 7.52
CA ASP A 58 22.80 6.66 8.34
C ASP A 58 21.60 7.39 7.72
N TYR A 59 21.83 8.60 7.19
CA TYR A 59 20.82 9.35 6.44
C TYR A 59 20.39 8.63 5.15
N ALA A 60 21.35 8.06 4.40
CA ALA A 60 21.04 7.29 3.19
C ALA A 60 20.20 6.03 3.51
N HIS A 61 20.51 5.36 4.62
CA HIS A 61 19.73 4.23 5.12
C HIS A 61 18.31 4.66 5.52
N GLU A 62 18.15 5.76 6.25
CA GLU A 62 16.86 6.30 6.66
C GLU A 62 15.98 6.65 5.44
N MET A 63 16.56 7.28 4.42
CA MET A 63 15.87 7.58 3.15
C MET A 63 15.41 6.32 2.43
N MET A 64 16.24 5.28 2.40
CA MET A 64 15.89 3.99 1.82
C MET A 64 14.70 3.35 2.55
N LEU A 65 14.70 3.37 3.89
CA LEU A 65 13.60 2.84 4.70
C LEU A 65 12.29 3.61 4.46
N LYS A 66 12.34 4.94 4.41
CA LYS A 66 11.17 5.78 4.10
C LYS A 66 10.64 5.52 2.70
N ALA A 67 11.51 5.43 1.69
CA ALA A 67 11.11 5.13 0.32
C ALA A 67 10.44 3.75 0.22
N LYS A 68 11.00 2.73 0.88
CA LYS A 68 10.43 1.38 0.93
C LYS A 68 9.07 1.35 1.65
N ALA A 69 8.91 2.11 2.74
CA ALA A 69 7.64 2.23 3.44
C ALA A 69 6.57 2.91 2.57
N ALA A 70 6.93 3.98 1.87
CA ALA A 70 6.05 4.67 0.93
C ALA A 70 5.63 3.75 -0.22
N GLU A 71 6.56 2.98 -0.80
CA GLU A 71 6.26 2.02 -1.86
C GLU A 71 5.32 0.90 -1.39
N LYS A 72 5.56 0.36 -0.18
CA LYS A 72 4.67 -0.62 0.44
C LYS A 72 3.25 -0.06 0.60
N GLU A 73 3.09 1.20 0.97
CA GLU A 73 1.78 1.81 1.14
C GLU A 73 1.07 2.04 -0.22
N LYS A 74 1.81 2.43 -1.27
CA LYS A 74 1.27 2.49 -2.64
C LYS A 74 0.78 1.13 -3.11
N CYS A 75 1.57 0.08 -2.93
CA CYS A 75 1.19 -1.30 -3.25
C CYS A 75 -0.11 -1.72 -2.55
N LYS A 76 -0.27 -1.41 -1.26
CA LYS A 76 -1.53 -1.71 -0.54
C LYS A 76 -2.71 -0.94 -1.11
N ASN A 77 -2.56 0.36 -1.37
CA ASN A 77 -3.64 1.19 -1.91
C ASN A 77 -4.07 0.72 -3.30
N ARG A 78 -3.13 0.28 -4.13
CA ARG A 78 -3.40 -0.35 -5.42
C ARG A 78 -4.24 -1.62 -5.27
N LEU A 79 -3.86 -2.53 -4.37
CA LEU A 79 -4.63 -3.75 -4.13
C LEU A 79 -6.02 -3.46 -3.54
N ARG A 80 -6.16 -2.40 -2.72
CA ARG A 80 -7.46 -1.93 -2.22
C ARG A 80 -8.37 -1.50 -3.37
N TYR A 81 -7.85 -0.72 -4.32
CA TYR A 81 -8.59 -0.28 -5.50
C TYR A 81 -9.14 -1.45 -6.32
N PHE A 82 -8.28 -2.39 -6.75
CA PHE A 82 -8.74 -3.54 -7.54
C PHE A 82 -9.70 -4.45 -6.79
N ALA A 83 -9.56 -4.53 -5.47
CA ALA A 83 -10.50 -5.27 -4.66
C ALA A 83 -11.87 -4.59 -4.52
N HIS A 84 -11.91 -3.27 -4.51
CA HIS A 84 -13.17 -2.54 -4.60
C HIS A 84 -13.89 -2.87 -5.92
N LEU A 85 -13.15 -2.88 -7.04
CA LEU A 85 -13.69 -3.30 -8.34
C LEU A 85 -14.22 -4.75 -8.31
N CYS A 86 -13.49 -5.66 -7.67
CA CYS A 86 -13.97 -7.04 -7.50
C CYS A 86 -15.31 -7.10 -6.77
N HIS A 87 -15.50 -6.27 -5.73
CA HIS A 87 -16.77 -6.20 -5.01
C HIS A 87 -17.91 -5.69 -5.90
N GLN A 88 -17.67 -4.64 -6.70
CA GLN A 88 -18.64 -4.12 -7.67
C GLN A 88 -19.01 -5.15 -8.76
N LEU A 89 -18.09 -6.08 -9.07
CA LEU A 89 -18.27 -7.14 -10.06
C LEU A 89 -18.79 -8.46 -9.47
N GLU A 90 -19.19 -8.48 -8.20
CA GLU A 90 -19.69 -9.64 -7.46
C GLU A 90 -18.70 -10.82 -7.38
N ILE A 91 -17.39 -10.53 -7.41
CA ILE A 91 -16.33 -11.54 -7.28
C ILE A 91 -16.07 -11.77 -5.79
N GLN A 92 -16.23 -13.03 -5.35
CA GLN A 92 -16.06 -13.36 -3.93
C GLN A 92 -14.58 -13.30 -3.52
N GLN A 93 -14.30 -12.49 -2.49
CA GLN A 93 -13.05 -12.42 -1.71
C GLN A 93 -11.75 -12.65 -2.50
N PRO A 94 -11.28 -11.66 -3.31
CA PRO A 94 -9.99 -11.79 -3.97
C PRO A 94 -8.87 -11.88 -2.92
N LEU A 95 -7.99 -12.88 -3.07
CA LEU A 95 -6.80 -13.04 -2.24
C LEU A 95 -5.78 -11.97 -2.63
N ARG A 96 -5.40 -11.12 -1.68
CA ARG A 96 -4.51 -9.96 -1.91
C ARG A 96 -3.16 -10.19 -1.27
N MET A 97 -2.10 -10.08 -2.06
CA MET A 97 -0.75 -10.29 -1.54
C MET A 97 0.24 -9.22 -2.02
N THR A 98 1.02 -8.75 -1.06
CA THR A 98 2.14 -7.84 -1.26
C THR A 98 3.41 -8.60 -0.88
N LEU A 99 4.23 -8.94 -1.88
CA LEU A 99 5.49 -9.65 -1.66
C LEU A 99 6.67 -8.67 -1.82
N GLY A 100 7.71 -8.86 -1.02
CA GLY A 100 8.90 -8.00 -0.98
C GLY A 100 10.17 -8.71 -1.42
N SER A 101 11.25 -7.93 -1.50
CA SER A 101 12.67 -8.26 -1.76
C SER A 101 12.97 -9.58 -2.48
N GLY A 102 13.48 -9.46 -3.70
CA GLY A 102 13.89 -10.58 -4.55
C GLY A 102 13.68 -10.23 -6.03
N HIS A 103 14.12 -11.10 -6.92
CA HIS A 103 13.79 -10.97 -8.33
C HIS A 103 12.28 -11.20 -8.53
N ILE A 104 11.60 -10.26 -9.17
CA ILE A 104 10.12 -10.23 -9.29
C ILE A 104 9.60 -11.52 -9.92
N GLY A 105 10.29 -12.02 -10.95
CA GLY A 105 9.91 -13.26 -11.63
C GLY A 105 9.91 -14.46 -10.68
N ASP A 106 10.92 -14.55 -9.81
CA ASP A 106 11.08 -15.67 -8.87
C ASP A 106 9.97 -15.66 -7.83
N ILE A 107 9.65 -14.47 -7.31
CA ILE A 107 8.57 -14.25 -6.35
C ILE A 107 7.22 -14.70 -6.94
N ILE A 108 6.93 -14.30 -8.19
CA ILE A 108 5.70 -14.69 -8.88
C ILE A 108 5.66 -16.21 -9.10
N CYS A 109 6.75 -16.81 -9.59
CA CYS A 109 6.80 -18.25 -9.89
C CYS A 109 6.67 -19.09 -8.61
N ALA A 110 7.32 -18.68 -7.52
CA ALA A 110 7.18 -19.34 -6.22
C ALA A 110 5.73 -19.33 -5.74
N TYR A 111 5.06 -18.18 -5.85
CA TYR A 111 3.66 -18.04 -5.46
C TYR A 111 2.72 -18.90 -6.31
N VAL A 112 2.92 -18.91 -7.63
CA VAL A 112 2.18 -19.77 -8.58
C VAL A 112 2.25 -21.24 -8.13
N LYS A 113 3.44 -21.72 -7.79
CA LYS A 113 3.68 -23.12 -7.38
C LYS A 113 3.05 -23.45 -6.02
N GLU A 114 3.17 -22.55 -5.05
CA GLU A 114 2.64 -22.71 -3.69
C GLU A 114 1.10 -22.73 -3.70
N ASN A 115 0.48 -21.85 -4.48
CA ASN A 115 -0.98 -21.64 -4.48
C ASN A 115 -1.70 -22.39 -5.61
N LYS A 116 -0.99 -23.26 -6.34
CA LYS A 116 -1.56 -24.09 -7.43
C LYS A 116 -2.33 -23.27 -8.47
N VAL A 117 -1.77 -22.11 -8.81
CA VAL A 117 -2.34 -21.20 -9.81
C VAL A 117 -2.44 -21.92 -11.15
N ASN A 118 -3.60 -21.85 -11.81
CA ASN A 118 -3.80 -22.43 -13.13
C ASN A 118 -3.43 -21.44 -14.24
N PHE A 119 -3.70 -20.16 -14.01
CA PHE A 119 -3.46 -19.08 -14.98
C PHE A 119 -2.78 -17.88 -14.31
N LEU A 120 -1.56 -17.57 -14.73
CA LEU A 120 -0.89 -16.31 -14.44
C LEU A 120 -1.22 -15.31 -15.56
N VAL A 121 -1.92 -14.22 -15.23
CA VAL A 121 -2.30 -13.18 -16.18
C VAL A 121 -1.49 -11.91 -15.89
N MET A 122 -0.79 -11.42 -16.91
CA MET A 122 0.04 -10.24 -16.76
C MET A 122 -0.08 -9.31 -17.97
N GLY A 123 0.22 -8.04 -17.73
CA GLY A 123 0.49 -7.10 -18.80
C GLY A 123 1.70 -7.53 -19.64
N ARG A 124 1.72 -7.16 -20.92
CA ARG A 124 2.92 -7.31 -21.77
C ARG A 124 4.13 -6.58 -21.18
N ARG A 125 3.90 -5.50 -20.44
CA ARG A 125 4.90 -4.59 -19.87
C ARG A 125 4.41 -3.99 -18.55
N GLY A 126 5.36 -3.48 -17.78
CA GLY A 126 5.14 -2.65 -16.61
C GLY A 126 5.65 -1.22 -16.80
N LEU A 127 6.24 -0.63 -15.76
CA LEU A 127 6.69 0.77 -15.60
C LEU A 127 7.80 1.30 -16.56
N GLY A 128 8.02 0.71 -17.74
CA GLY A 128 9.11 1.10 -18.66
C GLY A 128 8.67 1.90 -19.90
N THR A 129 9.46 2.90 -20.30
CA THR A 129 9.22 3.80 -21.46
C THR A 129 9.67 3.24 -22.83
N VAL A 130 10.15 2.00 -22.90
CA VAL A 130 10.74 1.45 -24.14
C VAL A 130 9.65 1.14 -25.20
N GLN A 131 9.88 1.51 -26.46
CA GLN A 131 8.94 1.44 -27.59
C GLN A 131 8.22 0.08 -27.78
N ARG A 132 6.97 0.13 -28.27
CA ARG A 132 5.85 -0.85 -28.38
C ARG A 132 6.12 -2.34 -28.78
N LEU A 133 7.36 -2.82 -28.90
CA LEU A 133 7.68 -4.12 -29.50
C LEU A 133 8.25 -5.21 -28.57
N PHE A 134 8.72 -4.91 -27.35
CA PHE A 134 9.35 -5.91 -26.47
C PHE A 134 8.44 -6.39 -25.33
N LEU A 135 8.64 -7.61 -24.84
CA LEU A 135 8.07 -8.09 -23.57
C LEU A 135 8.84 -7.47 -22.40
N GLY A 136 8.16 -7.16 -21.29
CA GLY A 136 8.82 -6.76 -20.05
C GLY A 136 9.70 -7.90 -19.50
N SER A 137 10.72 -7.58 -18.71
CA SER A 137 11.62 -8.58 -18.11
C SER A 137 10.87 -9.58 -17.24
N SER A 138 9.98 -9.13 -16.36
CA SER A 138 9.15 -10.01 -15.52
C SER A 138 8.22 -10.89 -16.35
N SER A 139 7.59 -10.32 -17.40
CA SER A 139 6.73 -11.08 -18.31
C SER A 139 7.49 -12.13 -19.09
N LYS A 140 8.67 -11.80 -19.61
CA LYS A 140 9.53 -12.77 -20.28
C LYS A 140 9.92 -13.90 -19.33
N PHE A 141 10.39 -13.56 -18.14
CA PHE A 141 10.81 -14.55 -17.14
C PHE A 141 9.68 -15.50 -16.77
N CYS A 142 8.48 -14.98 -16.47
CA CYS A 142 7.36 -15.83 -16.08
C CYS A 142 6.90 -16.75 -17.21
N ILE A 143 6.96 -16.31 -18.48
CA ILE A 143 6.64 -17.17 -19.63
C ILE A 143 7.60 -18.38 -19.70
N GLU A 144 8.87 -18.18 -19.35
CA GLU A 144 9.90 -19.21 -19.41
C GLU A 144 9.83 -20.16 -18.19
N GLU A 145 9.53 -19.64 -16.99
CA GLU A 145 9.75 -20.37 -15.73
C GLU A 145 8.50 -20.73 -14.92
N ALA A 146 7.34 -20.10 -15.18
CA ALA A 146 6.16 -20.31 -14.34
C ALA A 146 5.50 -21.69 -14.59
N ASP A 147 5.22 -22.43 -13.51
CA ASP A 147 4.56 -23.75 -13.53
C ASP A 147 3.03 -23.64 -13.70
N CYS A 148 2.58 -22.82 -14.65
CA CYS A 148 1.17 -22.63 -15.00
C CYS A 148 1.02 -22.02 -16.40
N ASN A 149 -0.22 -21.91 -16.90
CA ASN A 149 -0.45 -21.20 -18.15
C ASN A 149 -0.25 -19.69 -17.94
N VAL A 150 0.60 -19.08 -18.75
CA VAL A 150 0.85 -17.63 -18.71
C VAL A 150 0.08 -16.92 -19.83
N ILE A 151 -0.78 -15.98 -19.45
CA ILE A 151 -1.58 -15.16 -20.37
C ILE A 151 -1.03 -13.73 -20.37
N ILE A 152 -0.61 -13.26 -21.55
CA ILE A 152 -0.07 -11.92 -21.73
C ILE A 152 -1.07 -11.01 -22.44
N ILE A 153 -1.51 -9.96 -21.75
CA ILE A 153 -2.40 -8.95 -22.31
C ILE A 153 -1.59 -7.87 -23.02
N LYS A 154 -1.72 -7.84 -24.35
CA LYS A 154 -0.89 -7.03 -25.25
C LYS A 154 -1.52 -5.72 -25.69
N ARG A 155 -2.84 -5.60 -25.58
CA ARG A 155 -3.63 -4.47 -26.08
C ARG A 155 -4.57 -3.96 -25.00
N PRO A 156 -5.01 -2.69 -25.10
CA PRO A 156 -6.11 -2.19 -24.31
C PRO A 156 -7.25 -3.19 -24.28
N TYR A 157 -7.62 -3.58 -23.07
CA TYR A 157 -8.79 -4.40 -22.79
C TYR A 157 -9.49 -3.69 -21.65
N ALA A 158 -10.57 -3.00 -21.97
CA ALA A 158 -11.45 -2.42 -21.00
C ALA A 158 -12.71 -3.29 -20.98
N LEU A 159 -13.20 -3.62 -19.78
CA LEU A 159 -14.55 -4.15 -19.68
C LEU A 159 -15.49 -3.11 -20.29
N GLU A 160 -16.36 -3.52 -21.22
CA GLU A 160 -17.59 -2.77 -21.44
C GLU A 160 -18.36 -2.89 -20.12
N VAL A 161 -18.18 -1.90 -19.25
CA VAL A 161 -19.02 -1.77 -18.07
C VAL A 161 -20.43 -1.65 -18.62
N VAL A 162 -21.27 -2.66 -18.33
CA VAL A 162 -22.72 -2.51 -18.44
C VAL A 162 -23.09 -1.45 -17.40
N HIS A 163 -22.95 -0.19 -17.80
CA HIS A 163 -23.42 0.96 -17.06
C HIS A 163 -24.94 0.98 -17.18
N ASP A 164 -25.62 0.20 -16.34
CA ASP A 164 -26.96 0.61 -15.88
C ASP A 164 -26.84 1.63 -14.73
N SER A 165 -25.65 1.80 -14.15
CA SER A 165 -25.30 2.92 -13.29
C SER A 165 -24.48 3.93 -14.09
N THR A 166 -25.06 5.08 -14.39
CA THR A 166 -24.42 6.10 -15.24
C THR A 166 -23.03 6.48 -14.73
N LYS A 167 -22.10 6.80 -15.65
CA LYS A 167 -20.76 7.34 -15.41
C LYS A 167 -20.66 8.39 -14.27
N GLN A 168 -21.77 9.07 -13.99
CA GLN A 168 -21.91 10.02 -12.88
C GLN A 168 -21.80 9.35 -11.50
N GLU A 169 -22.41 8.18 -11.29
CA GLU A 169 -22.37 7.48 -9.99
C GLU A 169 -20.96 6.98 -9.66
N ALA A 170 -20.19 6.59 -10.68
CA ALA A 170 -18.79 6.22 -10.52
C ALA A 170 -17.91 7.43 -10.13
N ILE A 171 -18.14 8.58 -10.77
CA ILE A 171 -17.48 9.85 -10.42
C ILE A 171 -17.89 10.28 -9.01
N ASP A 172 -19.17 10.17 -8.66
CA ASP A 172 -19.71 10.57 -7.36
C ASP A 172 -19.17 9.68 -6.24
N ALA A 173 -19.01 8.37 -6.49
CA ALA A 173 -18.39 7.43 -5.57
C ALA A 173 -16.89 7.72 -5.38
N GLU A 174 -16.15 8.00 -6.47
CA GLU A 174 -14.74 8.38 -6.40
C GLU A 174 -14.54 9.72 -5.66
N GLU A 175 -15.43 10.70 -5.91
CA GLU A 175 -15.43 11.97 -5.20
C GLU A 175 -15.81 11.81 -3.72
N ALA A 176 -16.77 10.94 -3.38
CA ALA A 176 -17.14 10.64 -2.00
C ALA A 176 -15.98 9.99 -1.24
N GLU A 177 -15.28 9.03 -1.84
CA GLU A 177 -14.07 8.44 -1.27
C GLU A 177 -12.92 9.45 -1.16
N ARG A 178 -12.76 10.37 -2.12
CA ARG A 178 -11.79 11.47 -2.03
C ARG A 178 -12.12 12.39 -0.86
N ARG A 179 -13.38 12.80 -0.69
CA ARG A 179 -13.83 13.65 0.43
C ARG A 179 -13.58 12.99 1.77
N TRP A 180 -13.97 11.72 1.92
CA TRP A 180 -13.75 10.97 3.16
C TRP A 180 -12.27 10.86 3.54
N ARG A 181 -11.38 10.61 2.55
CA ARG A 181 -9.93 10.58 2.80
C ARG A 181 -9.37 11.93 3.27
N ILE A 182 -9.87 13.03 2.72
CA ILE A 182 -9.48 14.38 3.15
C ILE A 182 -9.97 14.62 4.58
N GLU A 183 -11.24 14.31 4.88
CA GLU A 183 -11.80 14.46 6.22
C GLU A 183 -11.06 13.62 7.27
N GLU A 184 -10.71 12.38 6.97
CA GLU A 184 -9.93 11.54 7.89
C GLU A 184 -8.52 12.10 8.12
N TYR A 185 -7.87 12.60 7.08
CA TYR A 185 -6.56 13.24 7.21
C TYR A 185 -6.63 14.53 8.03
N GLU A 186 -7.67 15.33 7.85
CA GLU A 186 -7.92 16.52 8.65
C GLU A 186 -8.18 16.18 10.12
N LYS A 187 -8.95 15.13 10.41
CA LYS A 187 -9.14 14.63 11.78
C LYS A 187 -7.83 14.18 12.42
N GLN A 188 -6.97 13.50 11.67
CA GLN A 188 -5.65 13.08 12.18
C GLN A 188 -4.78 14.28 12.50
N LEU A 189 -4.67 15.24 11.59
CA LEU A 189 -3.93 16.49 11.83
C LEU A 189 -4.48 17.27 13.02
N GLN A 190 -5.81 17.32 13.18
CA GLN A 190 -6.44 18.00 14.30
C GLN A 190 -6.10 17.30 15.62
N LYS A 191 -6.17 15.97 15.65
CA LYS A 191 -5.79 15.18 16.82
C LYS A 191 -4.32 15.36 17.17
N GLU A 192 -3.42 15.33 16.19
CA GLU A 192 -1.98 15.58 16.41
C GLU A 192 -1.71 16.97 16.98
N LYS A 193 -2.44 17.99 16.53
CA LYS A 193 -2.37 19.35 17.10
C LYS A 193 -2.86 19.40 18.54
N GLU A 194 -3.97 18.74 18.84
CA GLU A 194 -4.53 18.68 20.19
C GLU A 194 -3.60 17.94 21.16
N ASP A 195 -3.03 16.82 20.73
CA ASP A 195 -2.07 16.05 21.52
C ASP A 195 -0.78 16.87 21.74
N SER A 196 -0.24 17.51 20.69
CA SER A 196 0.92 18.42 20.82
C SER A 196 0.65 19.61 21.75
N GLN A 197 -0.58 20.12 21.76
CA GLN A 197 -0.96 21.24 22.62
C GLN A 197 -1.08 20.81 24.09
N LYS A 198 -1.60 19.61 24.36
CA LYS A 198 -1.62 19.03 25.71
C LYS A 198 -0.20 18.80 26.23
N ASP A 199 0.67 18.22 25.41
CA ASP A 199 2.07 18.00 25.77
C ASP A 199 2.77 19.31 26.14
N LEU A 200 2.50 20.38 25.39
CA LEU A 200 3.02 21.72 25.67
C LEU A 200 2.48 22.30 26.99
N GLU A 201 1.20 22.12 27.29
CA GLU A 201 0.60 22.56 28.55
C GLU A 201 1.15 21.80 29.75
N GLU A 202 1.35 20.49 29.62
CA GLU A 202 1.95 19.65 30.65
C GLU A 202 3.42 20.04 30.91
N CYS A 203 4.19 20.28 29.84
CA CYS A 203 5.57 20.74 29.96
C CYS A 203 5.68 22.08 30.69
N LYS A 204 4.82 23.06 30.34
CA LYS A 204 4.77 24.36 31.04
C LYS A 204 4.42 24.21 32.52
N LYS A 205 3.49 23.31 32.85
CA LYS A 205 3.08 23.04 34.22
C LYS A 205 4.25 22.46 35.03
N MET A 206 4.97 21.48 34.48
CA MET A 206 6.15 20.90 35.11
C MET A 206 7.26 21.95 35.33
N GLU A 207 7.53 22.80 34.34
CA GLU A 207 8.51 23.89 34.48
C GLU A 207 8.13 24.89 35.57
N GLU A 208 6.84 25.23 35.71
CA GLU A 208 6.36 26.12 36.75
C GLU A 208 6.41 25.49 38.16
N GLU A 209 6.08 24.21 38.28
CA GLU A 209 6.22 23.46 39.53
C GLU A 209 7.69 23.39 39.97
N GLU A 210 8.60 23.10 39.03
CA GLU A 210 10.04 23.09 39.27
C GLU A 210 10.58 24.49 39.63
N ARG A 211 10.08 25.56 38.99
CA ARG A 211 10.42 26.95 39.36
C ARG A 211 10.01 27.25 40.81
N LYS A 212 8.78 26.93 41.19
CA LYS A 212 8.27 27.12 42.56
C LYS A 212 9.06 26.32 43.58
N ARG A 213 9.46 25.09 43.24
CA ARG A 213 10.33 24.25 44.08
C ARG A 213 11.67 24.94 44.34
N ARG A 214 12.35 25.43 43.30
CA ARG A 214 13.62 26.16 43.43
C ARG A 214 13.47 27.42 44.29
N GLU A 215 12.42 28.21 44.07
CA GLU A 215 12.12 29.42 44.87
C GLU A 215 11.88 29.10 46.36
N SER A 216 11.32 27.92 46.68
CA SER A 216 11.11 27.47 48.05
C SER A 216 12.37 26.91 48.72
N GLU A 217 13.27 26.29 47.95
CA GLU A 217 14.56 25.76 48.42
C GLU A 217 15.58 26.90 48.66
N ASP A 218 15.46 28.02 47.96
CA ASP A 218 16.32 29.21 48.09
C ASP A 218 15.89 30.19 49.22
N GLN A 219 14.82 29.91 49.98
CA GLN A 219 14.48 30.73 51.15
C GLN A 219 15.45 30.44 52.31
N PRO A 220 16.32 31.40 52.70
CA PRO A 220 17.25 31.18 53.81
C PRO A 220 16.46 30.98 55.10
N GLY A 221 16.77 29.90 55.81
CA GLY A 221 16.17 29.58 57.09
C GLY A 221 16.17 30.79 58.03
N ARG A 222 14.98 31.21 58.45
CA ARG A 222 14.78 32.03 59.65
C ARG A 222 15.28 31.24 60.86
N SER A 223 16.58 31.35 61.16
CA SER A 223 17.04 31.46 62.54
C SER A 223 16.88 32.94 62.91
N VAL A 224 16.28 33.33 64.05
CA VAL A 224 16.65 32.96 65.41
C VAL A 224 15.39 33.02 66.28
N SER A 225 15.03 31.91 66.94
CA SER A 225 14.12 31.93 68.09
C SER A 225 14.90 32.39 69.33
N GLY A 226 14.30 33.31 70.07
CA GLY A 226 14.88 33.97 71.23
C GLY A 226 15.15 33.02 72.39
N ARG A 227 16.28 33.23 73.05
CA ARG A 227 16.52 32.82 74.44
C ARG A 227 15.81 33.82 75.34
N ALA A 228 14.77 33.38 76.04
CA ALA A 228 14.30 34.05 77.25
C ALA A 228 15.26 33.71 78.39
N GLN A 229 15.83 34.75 79.01
CA GLN A 229 16.40 34.70 80.35
C GLN A 229 15.35 35.24 81.34
N ASP A 230 15.45 34.70 82.55
CA ASP A 230 14.78 35.01 83.82
C ASP A 230 13.42 34.34 84.10
#